data_AF-A0A603C9C6-F1
#
_entry.id   AF-A0A603C9C6-F1
#
_cell.length_a   1.000
_cell.length_b   1.000
_cell.length_c   1.000
_cell.angle_alpha   90.00
_cell.angle_beta   90.00
_cell.angle_gamma   90.00
#
_symmetry.space_group_name_H-M   'P 1'
#
loop_
_entity.id
_entity.type
_entity.pdbx_description
1 polymer ?
#
loop_
_entity_poly.entity_id
_entity_poly.type
_entity_poly.pdbx_seq_one_letter_code
_entity_poly.pdbx_strand_id
1 'polypeptide(L)' 'MKVRSMQGDTLDVICARYYRRTEGIVETVLQANPGLSELGVILPHGTAIELPDVPSSPVTETINLWE' A
#
# COMPACT_ATOMS: atom_id res chain seq x y z
N MET A 1 -7.32 1.57 6.93
CA MET A 1 -7.73 0.43 6.08
C MET A 1 -6.50 -0.46 5.87
N LYS A 2 -6.63 -1.79 5.75
CA LYS A 2 -5.45 -2.68 5.54
C LYS A 2 -5.51 -3.33 4.16
N VAL A 3 -4.42 -3.26 3.43
CA VAL A 3 -4.28 -3.82 2.07
C VAL A 3 -3.16 -4.85 2.08
N ARG A 4 -3.26 -5.88 1.25
CA ARG A 4 -2.20 -6.85 1.04
C ARG A 4 -1.55 -6.60 -0.31
N SER A 5 -0.23 -6.43 -0.33
CA SER A 5 0.55 -6.30 -1.56
C SER A 5 0.65 -7.64 -2.30
N MET A 6 0.63 -7.59 -3.64
CA MET A 6 0.87 -8.75 -4.51
C MET A 6 2.35 -8.86 -4.94
N GLN A 7 2.74 -9.87 -5.74
CA GLN A 7 4.12 -10.02 -6.22
C GLN A 7 4.45 -8.84 -7.11
N GLY A 8 5.55 -8.16 -6.81
CA GLY A 8 5.96 -7.00 -7.59
C GLY A 8 5.15 -5.75 -7.29
N ASP A 9 4.21 -5.78 -6.33
CA ASP A 9 3.57 -4.56 -5.88
C ASP A 9 4.59 -3.64 -5.22
N THR A 10 4.40 -2.35 -5.46
CA THR A 10 5.29 -1.29 -5.03
C THR A 10 4.48 -0.31 -4.21
N LEU A 11 5.10 0.29 -3.20
CA LEU A 11 4.45 1.31 -2.37
C LEU A 11 3.91 2.46 -3.24
N ASP A 12 4.66 2.83 -4.30
CA ASP A 12 4.25 3.83 -5.29
C ASP A 12 2.99 3.42 -6.08
N VAL A 13 2.91 2.17 -6.56
CA VAL A 13 1.73 1.65 -7.29
C VAL A 13 0.50 1.61 -6.40
N ILE A 14 0.65 1.15 -5.17
CA ILE A 14 -0.43 1.13 -4.17
C ILE A 14 -0.85 2.57 -3.88
N CYS A 15 0.09 3.47 -3.59
CA CYS A 15 -0.21 4.87 -3.34
C CYS A 15 -0.92 5.54 -4.54
N ALA A 16 -0.45 5.29 -5.76
CA ALA A 16 -1.06 5.79 -6.98
C ALA A 16 -2.47 5.20 -7.21
N ARG A 17 -2.71 3.93 -6.88
CA ARG A 17 -4.02 3.29 -7.05
C ARG A 17 -5.06 3.78 -6.05
N TYR A 18 -4.68 3.92 -4.79
CA TYR A 18 -5.59 4.33 -3.71
C TYR A 18 -5.73 5.85 -3.63
N TYR A 19 -4.63 6.59 -3.68
CA TYR A 19 -4.61 8.04 -3.46
C TYR A 19 -4.54 8.86 -4.74
N ARG A 20 -4.29 8.24 -5.90
CA ARG A 20 -3.97 8.91 -7.18
C ARG A 20 -2.83 9.92 -7.09
N ARG A 21 -2.06 9.88 -6.01
CA ARG A 21 -0.89 10.71 -5.72
C ARG A 21 0.07 9.93 -4.82
N THR A 22 1.35 10.15 -5.01
CA THR A 22 2.42 9.45 -4.28
C THR A 22 3.21 10.41 -3.38
N GLU A 23 3.25 11.70 -3.73
CA GLU A 23 3.89 12.76 -2.95
C GLU A 23 3.14 13.03 -1.62
N GLY A 24 3.85 12.98 -0.49
CA GLY A 24 3.32 13.14 0.87
C GLY A 24 2.54 11.93 1.42
N ILE A 25 1.91 11.13 0.55
CA ILE A 25 1.20 9.91 0.94
C ILE A 25 2.18 8.83 1.37
N VAL A 26 3.26 8.62 0.62
CA VAL A 26 4.28 7.60 0.94
C VAL A 26 4.86 7.84 2.33
N GLU A 27 5.15 9.09 2.70
CA GLU A 27 5.64 9.45 4.04
C GLU A 27 4.62 9.12 5.13
N THR A 28 3.35 9.41 4.89
CA THR A 28 2.25 9.12 5.83
C THR A 28 2.08 7.60 6.01
N VAL A 29 2.15 6.84 4.92
CA VAL A 29 2.09 5.36 4.95
C VAL A 29 3.33 4.78 5.64
N LEU A 30 4.52 5.32 5.40
CA LEU A 30 5.75 4.87 6.06
C LEU A 30 5.75 5.20 7.56
N GLN A 31 5.22 6.36 7.95
CA GLN A 31 5.01 6.71 9.37
C GLN A 31 4.03 5.76 10.06
N ALA A 32 2.95 5.38 9.36
CA ALA A 32 2.00 4.39 9.87
C ALA A 32 2.57 2.96 9.87
N ASN A 33 3.55 2.66 9.03
CA ASN A 33 4.15 1.34 8.89
C ASN A 33 5.70 1.43 8.92
N PRO A 34 6.31 1.57 10.10
CA PRO A 34 7.76 1.80 10.24
C PRO A 34 8.66 0.66 9.75
N GLY A 35 8.12 -0.48 9.29
CA GLY A 35 8.89 -1.57 8.67
C GLY A 35 8.82 -1.64 7.14
N LEU A 36 7.94 -0.88 6.48
CA LEU A 36 7.83 -0.94 5.01
C LEU A 36 9.04 -0.30 4.32
N SER A 37 9.63 0.73 4.91
CA SER A 37 10.82 1.40 4.39
C SER A 37 12.02 0.46 4.25
N GLU A 38 12.13 -0.54 5.13
CA GLU A 38 13.23 -1.50 5.15
C GLU A 38 13.06 -2.63 4.13
N LEU A 39 11.83 -2.90 3.69
CA LEU A 39 11.53 -3.92 2.66
C LEU A 39 11.99 -3.47 1.26
N GLY A 40 12.19 -2.17 1.06
CA GLY A 40 12.62 -1.58 -0.20
C GLY A 40 11.46 -1.25 -1.14
N VAL A 41 11.80 -0.95 -2.41
CA VAL A 41 10.83 -0.52 -3.43
C VAL A 41 9.76 -1.60 -3.68
N ILE A 42 10.17 -2.86 -3.81
CA ILE A 42 9.27 -3.99 -4.10
C ILE A 42 8.85 -4.64 -2.80
N LEU A 43 7.55 -4.67 -2.54
CA LEU A 43 6.99 -5.31 -1.36
C LEU A 43 6.87 -6.83 -1.60
N PRO A 44 7.25 -7.65 -0.61
CA PRO A 44 7.05 -9.09 -0.71
C PRO A 44 5.55 -9.41 -0.73
N HIS A 45 5.20 -10.46 -1.47
CA HIS A 45 3.82 -10.91 -1.61
C HIS A 45 3.18 -11.17 -0.25
N GLY A 46 1.98 -10.63 -0.02
CA GLY A 46 1.26 -10.80 1.24
C GLY A 46 1.65 -9.83 2.34
N THR A 47 2.50 -8.83 2.05
CA THR A 47 2.79 -7.75 3.00
C THR A 47 1.52 -6.99 3.32
N ALA A 48 1.19 -6.88 4.61
CA ALA A 48 0.06 -6.09 5.07
C ALA A 48 0.52 -4.62 5.18
N ILE A 49 -0.06 -3.75 4.34
CA ILE A 49 0.15 -2.30 4.37
C ILE A 49 -1.06 -1.66 5.04
N GLU A 50 -0.81 -0.93 6.11
CA GLU A 50 -1.83 -0.09 6.71
C GLU A 50 -1.91 1.23 5.95
N LEU A 51 -3.01 1.42 5.25
CA LEU A 51 -3.32 2.65 4.55
C LEU A 51 -4.04 3.61 5.52
N PRO A 52 -3.41 4.75 5.89
CA PRO A 52 -4.03 5.76 6.74
C PRO A 52 -5.22 6.41 6.02
N ASP A 53 -6.13 7.00 6.79
CA ASP A 53 -7.33 7.67 6.27
C ASP A 53 -6.95 9.04 5.70
N VAL A 54 -6.26 9.01 4.57
CA VAL A 54 -6.00 10.18 3.74
C VAL A 54 -7.21 10.31 2.81
N PRO A 55 -7.76 11.52 2.57
CA PRO A 55 -9.02 11.70 1.85
C PRO A 55 -8.85 11.33 0.36
N SER A 56 -9.00 10.06 0.08
CA SER A 56 -9.04 9.49 -1.26
C SER A 56 -9.97 8.30 -1.20
N SER A 57 -10.95 8.28 -2.10
CA SER A 57 -12.02 7.30 -2.12
C SER A 57 -11.48 5.87 -1.98
N PRO A 58 -12.03 5.05 -1.06
CA PRO A 58 -11.55 3.68 -0.89
C PRO A 58 -11.84 2.89 -2.17
N VAL A 59 -10.78 2.61 -2.93
CA VAL A 59 -10.83 1.59 -3.98
C VAL A 59 -10.96 0.25 -3.27
N THR A 60 -12.20 -0.23 -3.23
CA THR A 60 -12.56 -1.57 -2.80
C THR A 60 -12.10 -2.56 -3.87
N GLU A 61 -10.87 -3.04 -3.76
CA GLU A 61 -10.32 -4.02 -4.69
C GLU A 61 -9.26 -4.85 -3.95
N THR A 62 -9.17 -6.18 -4.05
CA THR A 62 -9.98 -7.18 -4.73
C THR A 62 -9.51 -8.53 -4.15
N ILE A 63 -10.46 -9.38 -3.80
CA ILE A 63 -10.48 -10.84 -4.03
C ILE A 63 -9.15 -11.58 -3.77
N ASN A 64 -9.05 -12.17 -2.57
CA ASN A 64 -8.19 -13.32 -2.34
C ASN A 64 -8.89 -14.56 -2.93
N LEU A 65 -8.58 -14.93 -4.17
CA LEU A 65 -8.84 -16.28 -4.69
C LEU A 65 -7.50 -17.02 -4.64
N TRP A 66 -7.32 -17.81 -3.58
CA TRP A 66 -6.19 -18.73 -3.46
C TRP A 66 -6.65 -20.11 -3.90
N GLU A 67 -6.03 -20.64 -4.95
CA GLU A 67 -5.77 -22.06 -5.17
C GLU A 67 -4.25 -22.27 -5.30
#